data_AF-A0AAE8LM48-F1
#
_entry.id   AF-A0AAE8LM48-F1
#
_cell.length_a   1.000
_cell.length_b   1.000
_cell.length_c   1.000
_cell.angle_alpha   90.00
_cell.angle_beta   90.00
_cell.angle_gamma   90.00
#
_symmetry.space_group_name_H-M   'P 1'
#
loop_
_entity.id
_entity.type
_entity.pdbx_description
1 polymer ?
#
loop_
_entity_poly.entity_id
_entity_poly.type
_entity_poly.pdbx_seq_one_letter_code
_entity_poly.pdbx_strand_id
1 'polypeptide(L)'
;MKIANFISRKNINLNYGFTLFELLAGLVIVGILAGISVPSFLAFVERGRVNEAANILRGVIQSSQREAIKKSTDCTIQLPAKQTKNPTISSTCSIDGPRRLKNVVIQYNQTDQISIDYQGRFNRKRTIVLYSENTNYKRCLVVSSFIGMTRTGIYTDQDLNTVSADYCQKTNVG
;
A
#
# COMPACT_ATOMS: atom_id res chain seq x y z
N MET A 1 50.22 -4.92 58.40
CA MET A 1 50.06 -6.29 57.88
C MET A 1 49.29 -6.20 56.57
N LYS A 2 49.96 -6.36 55.41
CA LYS A 2 49.39 -6.14 54.07
C LYS A 2 48.53 -7.33 53.64
N ILE A 3 47.31 -7.08 53.21
CA ILE A 3 46.49 -8.06 52.45
C ILE A 3 46.38 -7.52 51.04
N ALA A 4 47.17 -8.07 50.11
CA ALA A 4 46.98 -7.86 48.69
C ALA A 4 46.37 -9.16 48.11
N ASN A 5 45.06 -9.15 47.88
CA ASN A 5 44.37 -10.21 47.16
C ASN A 5 44.78 -10.16 45.69
N PHE A 6 45.53 -11.17 45.26
CA PHE A 6 45.93 -11.38 43.87
C PHE A 6 44.75 -11.94 43.08
N ILE A 7 43.96 -11.07 42.45
CA ILE A 7 42.92 -11.49 41.49
C ILE A 7 43.64 -11.90 40.20
N SER A 8 43.87 -13.20 40.04
CA SER A 8 44.36 -13.79 38.79
C SER A 8 43.26 -13.71 37.72
N ARG A 9 43.40 -12.79 36.76
CA ARG A 9 42.56 -12.77 35.55
C ARG A 9 42.91 -13.99 34.69
N LYS A 10 42.03 -14.98 34.64
CA LYS A 10 42.09 -16.07 33.65
C LYS A 10 41.76 -15.48 32.28
N ASN A 11 42.76 -15.31 31.44
CA ASN A 11 42.61 -14.81 30.07
C ASN A 11 42.03 -15.94 29.21
N ILE A 12 40.72 -15.90 28.92
CA ILE A 12 40.05 -16.92 28.11
C ILE A 12 40.36 -16.63 26.63
N ASN A 13 41.48 -17.15 26.12
CA ASN A 13 41.76 -17.12 24.68
C ASN A 13 40.92 -18.18 24.00
N LEU A 14 39.72 -17.80 23.57
CA LEU A 14 38.85 -18.60 22.73
C LEU A 14 39.21 -18.32 21.27
N ASN A 15 40.20 -19.04 20.74
CA ASN A 15 40.49 -19.05 19.31
C ASN A 15 39.44 -19.90 18.59
N TYR A 16 38.26 -19.34 18.35
CA TYR A 16 37.25 -19.92 17.45
C TYR A 16 37.34 -19.23 16.09
N GLY A 17 37.82 -19.95 15.09
CA GLY A 17 37.74 -19.58 13.69
C GLY A 17 36.88 -20.58 12.93
N PHE A 18 36.12 -20.11 11.95
CA PHE A 18 35.38 -20.98 11.03
C PHE A 18 36.34 -21.78 10.17
N THR A 19 36.05 -23.06 9.97
CA THR A 19 36.80 -23.87 9.00
C THR A 19 36.39 -23.52 7.58
N LEU A 20 37.27 -23.75 6.59
CA LEU A 20 36.94 -23.54 5.17
C LEU A 20 35.70 -24.35 4.75
N PHE A 21 35.60 -25.58 5.23
CA PHE A 21 34.46 -26.46 4.96
C PHE A 21 33.16 -25.93 5.57
N GLU A 22 33.20 -25.41 6.79
CA GLU A 22 32.04 -24.83 7.47
C GLU A 22 31.50 -23.59 6.76
N LEU A 23 32.40 -22.74 6.24
CA LEU A 23 32.00 -21.58 5.43
C LEU A 23 31.35 -22.03 4.12
N LEU A 24 31.93 -23.02 3.42
CA LEU A 24 31.34 -23.58 2.20
C LEU A 24 29.97 -24.21 2.46
N ALA A 25 29.85 -25.03 3.51
CA ALA A 25 28.58 -25.63 3.91
C ALA A 25 27.54 -24.54 4.25
N GLY A 26 27.94 -23.49 4.97
CA GLY A 26 27.09 -22.33 5.29
C GLY A 26 26.60 -21.59 4.05
N LEU A 27 27.49 -21.29 3.09
CA LEU A 27 27.11 -20.64 1.83
C LEU A 27 26.13 -21.46 0.99
N VAL A 28 26.29 -22.79 0.97
CA VAL A 28 25.36 -23.70 0.29
C VAL A 28 23.96 -23.60 0.93
N ILE A 29 23.87 -23.64 2.26
CA ILE A 29 22.60 -23.50 2.99
C ILE A 29 21.94 -22.14 2.68
N VAL A 30 22.71 -21.05 2.77
CA VAL A 30 22.20 -19.69 2.48
C VAL A 30 21.75 -19.59 1.02
N GLY A 31 22.48 -20.17 0.06
CA GLY A 31 22.12 -20.16 -1.35
C GLY A 31 20.78 -20.85 -1.62
N ILE A 32 20.53 -22.00 -0.99
CA ILE A 32 19.25 -22.72 -1.12
C ILE A 32 18.11 -21.89 -0.51
N LEU A 33 18.31 -21.35 0.69
CA LEU A 33 17.30 -20.53 1.37
C LEU A 33 16.98 -19.25 0.59
N ALA A 34 18.01 -18.60 0.04
CA ALA A 34 17.85 -17.42 -0.79
C ALA A 34 17.04 -17.74 -2.05
N GLY A 35 17.34 -18.84 -2.74
CA GLY A 35 16.63 -19.27 -3.95
C GLY A 35 15.12 -19.46 -3.74
N ILE A 36 14.70 -20.04 -2.61
CA ILE A 36 13.28 -20.28 -2.29
C ILE A 36 12.57 -18.98 -1.88
N SER A 37 13.29 -18.01 -1.33
CA SER A 37 12.72 -16.77 -0.75
C SER A 37 12.44 -15.67 -1.79
N VAL A 38 13.05 -15.70 -2.97
CA VAL A 38 12.87 -14.67 -4.01
C VAL A 38 11.40 -14.49 -4.45
N PRO A 39 10.63 -15.53 -4.84
CA PRO A 39 9.28 -15.33 -5.36
C PRO A 39 8.30 -14.75 -4.33
N SER A 40 8.43 -15.15 -3.06
CA SER A 40 7.59 -14.62 -1.97
C SER A 40 7.88 -13.15 -1.67
N PHE A 41 9.15 -12.74 -1.75
CA PHE A 41 9.56 -11.34 -1.61
C PHE A 41 8.99 -10.46 -2.73
N LEU A 42 9.06 -10.92 -3.98
CA LEU A 42 8.48 -10.19 -5.12
C LEU A 42 6.97 -9.97 -4.95
N ALA A 43 6.23 -11.01 -4.56
CA ALA A 43 4.80 -10.91 -4.29
C ALA A 43 4.49 -9.93 -3.13
N PHE A 44 5.33 -9.90 -2.10
CA PHE A 44 5.19 -8.96 -0.99
C PHE A 44 5.38 -7.51 -1.44
N VAL A 45 6.39 -7.22 -2.26
CA VAL A 45 6.63 -5.89 -2.82
C VAL A 45 5.43 -5.42 -3.66
N GLU A 46 4.89 -6.28 -4.52
CA GLU A 46 3.71 -5.94 -5.35
C GLU A 46 2.47 -5.63 -4.51
N ARG A 47 2.21 -6.41 -3.45
CA ARG A 47 1.16 -6.09 -2.48
C ARG A 47 1.39 -4.74 -1.81
N GLY A 48 2.64 -4.44 -1.45
CA GLY A 48 3.05 -3.15 -0.91
C GLY A 48 2.69 -1.99 -1.83
N ARG A 49 2.97 -2.12 -3.14
CA ARG A 49 2.63 -1.10 -4.14
C ARG A 49 1.12 -0.86 -4.27
N VAL A 50 0.31 -1.92 -4.27
CA VAL A 50 -1.16 -1.81 -4.31
C VAL A 50 -1.69 -1.14 -3.03
N ASN A 51 -1.12 -1.47 -1.87
CA ASN A 51 -1.46 -0.83 -0.60
C ASN A 51 -1.10 0.66 -0.58
N GLU A 52 0.10 1.01 -1.01
CA GLU A 52 0.56 2.39 -1.12
C GLU A 52 -0.35 3.19 -2.05
N ALA A 53 -0.68 2.65 -3.22
CA ALA A 53 -1.59 3.29 -4.17
C ALA A 53 -2.98 3.54 -3.57
N ALA A 54 -3.52 2.58 -2.81
CA ALA A 54 -4.77 2.76 -2.10
C ALA A 54 -4.68 3.86 -1.04
N ASN A 55 -3.58 3.91 -0.28
CA ASN A 55 -3.35 4.95 0.73
C ASN A 55 -3.20 6.34 0.10
N ILE A 56 -2.50 6.46 -1.03
CA ILE A 56 -2.39 7.71 -1.80
C ILE A 56 -3.77 8.16 -2.27
N LEU A 57 -4.56 7.28 -2.88
CA LEU A 57 -5.91 7.60 -3.33
C LEU A 57 -6.80 8.06 -2.17
N ARG A 58 -6.75 7.36 -1.02
CA ARG A 58 -7.45 7.81 0.20
C ARG A 58 -7.00 9.19 0.64
N GLY A 59 -5.69 9.43 0.66
CA GLY A 59 -5.10 10.71 1.02
C GLY A 59 -5.60 11.83 0.13
N VAL A 60 -5.64 11.62 -1.19
CA VAL A 60 -6.17 12.59 -2.17
C VAL A 60 -7.65 12.88 -1.95
N ILE A 61 -8.46 11.85 -1.67
CA ILE A 61 -9.89 12.04 -1.40
C ILE A 61 -10.09 12.82 -0.10
N GLN A 62 -9.45 12.40 0.99
CA GLN A 62 -9.58 13.07 2.28
C GLN A 62 -9.03 14.50 2.27
N SER A 63 -7.92 14.76 1.56
CA SER A 63 -7.39 16.11 1.40
C SER A 63 -8.33 16.97 0.57
N SER A 64 -8.88 16.45 -0.54
CA SER A 64 -9.85 17.17 -1.36
C SER A 64 -11.13 17.50 -0.58
N GLN A 65 -11.61 16.60 0.29
CA GLN A 65 -12.74 16.88 1.18
C GLN A 65 -12.44 18.01 2.16
N ARG A 66 -11.27 17.96 2.82
CA ARG A 66 -10.86 19.02 3.76
C ARG A 66 -10.71 20.36 3.06
N GLU A 67 -10.16 20.38 1.85
CA GLU A 67 -10.00 21.60 1.06
C GLU A 67 -11.34 22.14 0.54
N ALA A 68 -12.27 21.28 0.14
CA ALA A 68 -13.62 21.68 -0.25
C ALA A 68 -14.33 22.45 0.88
N ILE A 69 -14.26 21.90 2.09
CA ILE A 69 -14.83 22.50 3.30
C ILE A 69 -14.10 23.79 3.67
N LYS A 70 -12.76 23.77 3.67
CA LYS A 70 -11.94 24.92 4.06
C LYS A 70 -12.13 26.13 3.14
N LYS A 71 -12.32 25.89 1.85
CA LYS A 71 -12.48 26.94 0.83
C LYS A 71 -13.95 27.23 0.49
N SER A 72 -14.89 26.50 1.08
CA SER A 72 -16.32 26.56 0.76
C SER A 72 -16.59 26.45 -0.76
N THR A 73 -15.88 25.55 -1.44
CA THR A 73 -15.96 25.38 -2.90
C THR A 73 -16.02 23.91 -3.26
N ASP A 74 -16.66 23.60 -4.38
CA ASP A 74 -16.79 22.23 -4.86
C ASP A 74 -15.46 21.75 -5.48
N CYS A 75 -15.11 20.50 -5.20
CA CYS A 75 -13.88 19.87 -5.64
C CYS A 75 -14.17 18.70 -6.56
N THR A 76 -13.41 18.56 -7.64
CA THR A 76 -13.53 17.42 -8.56
C THR A 76 -12.21 16.70 -8.66
N ILE A 77 -12.24 15.40 -8.37
CA ILE A 77 -11.12 14.48 -8.57
C ILE A 77 -11.30 13.80 -9.91
N GLN A 78 -10.31 13.91 -10.78
CA GLN A 78 -10.29 13.26 -12.08
C GLN A 78 -9.51 11.94 -11.98
N LEU A 79 -10.21 10.85 -12.28
CA LEU A 79 -9.63 9.53 -12.50
C LEU A 79 -9.20 9.44 -13.96
N PRO A 80 -8.13 8.69 -14.27
CA PRO A 80 -7.79 8.37 -15.65
C PRO A 80 -8.75 7.32 -16.22
N ALA A 81 -8.57 6.98 -17.50
CA ALA A 81 -9.36 5.95 -18.16
C ALA A 81 -9.29 4.60 -17.40
N LYS A 82 -10.38 3.84 -17.48
CA LYS A 82 -10.47 2.48 -16.93
C LYS A 82 -9.31 1.61 -17.44
N GLN A 83 -8.79 0.73 -16.59
CA GLN A 83 -7.67 -0.18 -16.91
C GLN A 83 -6.35 0.52 -17.29
N THR A 84 -6.17 1.80 -16.92
CA THR A 84 -4.90 2.49 -17.15
C THR A 84 -3.82 1.99 -16.17
N LYS A 85 -2.68 1.57 -16.71
CA LYS A 85 -1.46 1.25 -15.94
C LYS A 85 -0.71 2.52 -15.56
N ASN A 86 -0.21 2.57 -14.32
CA ASN A 86 0.44 3.76 -13.75
C ASN A 86 -0.44 5.03 -13.78
N PRO A 87 -1.67 4.96 -13.22
CA PRO A 87 -2.64 6.04 -13.31
C PRO A 87 -2.14 7.30 -12.61
N THR A 88 -2.44 8.46 -13.19
CA THR A 88 -2.23 9.76 -12.57
C THR A 88 -3.57 10.29 -12.11
N ILE A 89 -3.69 10.57 -10.82
CA ILE A 89 -4.89 11.12 -10.21
C ILE A 89 -4.65 12.62 -10.02
N SER A 90 -5.56 13.44 -10.52
CA SER A 90 -5.55 14.89 -10.30
C SER A 90 -6.84 15.31 -9.59
N SER A 91 -6.77 16.43 -8.87
CA SER A 91 -7.92 17.04 -8.21
C SER A 91 -7.81 18.55 -8.38
N THR A 92 -8.93 19.21 -8.63
CA THR A 92 -9.01 20.69 -8.67
C THR A 92 -8.65 21.33 -7.33
N CYS A 93 -8.67 20.53 -6.26
CA CYS A 93 -8.36 20.95 -4.90
C CYS A 93 -7.12 20.27 -4.32
N SER A 94 -6.31 19.60 -5.14
CA SER A 94 -5.06 18.99 -4.67
C SER A 94 -4.05 20.08 -4.31
N ILE A 95 -3.57 20.08 -3.06
CA ILE A 95 -2.49 20.97 -2.62
C ILE A 95 -1.12 20.46 -3.09
N ASP A 96 -0.99 19.15 -3.30
CA ASP A 96 0.28 18.49 -3.62
C ASP A 96 0.45 18.19 -5.12
N GLY A 97 -0.43 18.74 -5.98
CA GLY A 97 -0.43 18.47 -7.42
C GLY A 97 -0.92 17.06 -7.81
N PRO A 98 -0.71 16.65 -9.07
CA PRO A 98 -1.10 15.33 -9.57
C PRO A 98 -0.28 14.19 -8.94
N ARG A 99 -0.95 13.11 -8.53
CA ARG A 99 -0.30 11.94 -7.90
C ARG A 99 -0.25 10.77 -8.89
N ARG A 100 0.95 10.32 -9.24
CA ARG A 100 1.17 9.14 -10.08
C ARG A 100 1.29 7.89 -9.22
N LEU A 101 0.48 6.89 -9.51
CA LEU A 101 0.59 5.57 -8.90
C LEU A 101 1.54 4.70 -9.73
N LYS A 102 2.41 3.92 -9.07
CA LYS A 102 3.43 3.10 -9.75
C LYS A 102 3.09 1.61 -9.67
N ASN A 103 3.15 0.95 -10.82
CA ASN A 103 2.88 -0.47 -11.05
C ASN A 103 1.51 -0.93 -10.53
N VAL A 104 0.49 -0.10 -10.71
CA VAL A 104 -0.90 -0.39 -10.33
C VAL A 104 -1.80 0.01 -11.49
N VAL A 105 -2.91 -0.70 -11.63
CA VAL A 105 -4.00 -0.47 -12.58
C VAL A 105 -5.24 -0.06 -11.79
N ILE A 106 -6.03 0.85 -12.35
CA ILE A 106 -7.25 1.36 -11.74
C ILE A 106 -8.49 0.92 -12.50
N GLN A 107 -9.54 0.57 -11.76
CA GLN A 107 -10.85 0.25 -12.31
C GLN A 107 -11.95 0.84 -11.43
N TYR A 108 -13.08 1.24 -12.02
CA TYR A 108 -14.19 1.82 -11.28
C TYR A 108 -15.53 1.61 -12.00
N ASN A 109 -16.62 1.70 -11.23
CA ASN A 109 -17.96 1.35 -11.69
C ASN A 109 -18.77 2.50 -12.31
N GLN A 110 -18.36 3.75 -12.08
CA GLN A 110 -19.10 4.95 -12.47
C GLN A 110 -18.29 5.81 -13.46
N THR A 111 -18.60 7.11 -13.53
CA THR A 111 -17.80 8.09 -14.29
C THR A 111 -16.38 8.24 -13.72
N ASP A 112 -15.52 8.85 -14.51
CA ASP A 112 -14.13 9.18 -14.21
C ASP A 112 -13.98 10.38 -13.24
N GLN A 113 -15.04 11.15 -12.97
CA GLN A 113 -14.97 12.34 -12.09
C GLN A 113 -15.67 12.14 -10.75
N ILE A 114 -14.95 12.29 -9.64
CA ILE A 114 -15.53 12.24 -8.28
C ILE A 114 -15.76 13.70 -7.83
N SER A 115 -17.02 14.11 -7.78
CA SER A 115 -17.39 15.43 -7.27
C SER A 115 -17.65 15.39 -5.77
N ILE A 116 -17.05 16.34 -5.07
CA ILE A 116 -17.15 16.59 -3.64
C ILE A 116 -17.73 18.00 -3.49
N ASP A 117 -18.85 18.14 -2.79
CA ASP A 117 -19.44 19.46 -2.53
C ASP A 117 -18.64 20.24 -1.48
N TYR A 118 -18.92 21.54 -1.35
CA TYR A 118 -18.37 22.42 -0.32
C TYR A 118 -18.59 21.94 1.13
N GLN A 119 -19.44 20.94 1.36
CA GLN A 119 -19.68 20.31 2.67
C GLN A 119 -18.86 19.01 2.86
N GLY A 120 -18.03 18.65 1.88
CA GLY A 120 -17.19 17.45 1.91
C GLY A 120 -17.95 16.15 1.58
N ARG A 121 -19.16 16.25 1.03
CA ARG A 121 -20.02 15.11 0.69
C ARG A 121 -19.85 14.73 -0.78
N PHE A 122 -20.04 13.44 -1.06
CA PHE A 122 -20.03 12.94 -2.44
C PHE A 122 -21.43 12.96 -3.03
N ASN A 123 -21.54 13.41 -4.28
CA ASN A 123 -22.82 13.44 -5.00
C ASN A 123 -23.29 12.05 -5.47
N ARG A 124 -22.36 11.10 -5.61
CA ARG A 124 -22.65 9.74 -6.09
C ARG A 124 -21.84 8.70 -5.33
N LYS A 125 -22.43 7.52 -5.11
CA LYS A 125 -21.70 6.34 -4.64
C LYS A 125 -20.74 5.86 -5.72
N ARG A 126 -19.53 5.44 -5.33
CA ARG A 126 -18.55 4.89 -6.28
C ARG A 126 -17.66 3.86 -5.60
N THR A 127 -17.31 2.84 -6.37
CA THR A 127 -16.29 1.86 -5.98
C THR A 127 -15.13 1.95 -6.96
N ILE A 128 -13.93 2.04 -6.39
CA ILE A 128 -12.66 2.12 -7.11
C ILE A 128 -11.84 0.91 -6.65
N VAL A 129 -11.26 0.21 -7.61
CA VAL A 129 -10.42 -0.95 -7.39
C VAL A 129 -9.03 -0.65 -7.94
N LEU A 130 -8.02 -1.00 -7.15
CA LEU A 130 -6.61 -0.87 -7.47
C LEU A 130 -5.99 -2.26 -7.39
N TYR A 131 -5.30 -2.66 -8.45
CA TYR A 131 -4.67 -3.98 -8.55
C TYR A 131 -3.37 -3.90 -9.33
N SER A 132 -2.50 -4.88 -9.17
CA SER A 132 -1.30 -5.04 -10.01
C SER A 132 -1.45 -6.35 -10.79
N GLU A 133 -1.00 -6.37 -12.04
CA GLU A 133 -1.04 -7.56 -12.90
C GLU A 133 -0.14 -8.68 -12.36
N ASN A 134 0.83 -8.34 -11.51
CA ASN A 134 1.81 -9.26 -10.93
C ASN A 134 1.30 -9.93 -9.64
N THR A 135 0.08 -9.64 -9.19
CA THR A 135 -0.47 -10.20 -7.95
C THR A 135 -1.99 -10.35 -8.00
N ASN A 136 -2.51 -11.41 -7.38
CA ASN A 136 -3.95 -11.57 -7.19
C ASN A 136 -4.52 -10.67 -6.08
N TYR A 137 -3.67 -9.86 -5.44
CA TYR A 137 -4.07 -8.97 -4.36
C TYR A 137 -4.62 -7.65 -4.92
N LYS A 138 -5.87 -7.35 -4.58
CA LYS A 138 -6.58 -6.16 -5.03
C LYS A 138 -7.10 -5.36 -3.84
N ARG A 139 -6.97 -4.03 -3.90
CA ARG A 139 -7.53 -3.10 -2.93
C ARG A 139 -8.76 -2.42 -3.51
N CYS A 140 -9.73 -2.13 -2.66
CA CYS A 140 -10.89 -1.35 -3.03
C CYS A 140 -11.06 -0.14 -2.13
N LEU A 141 -11.64 0.91 -2.69
CA LEU A 141 -12.09 2.10 -2.00
C LEU A 141 -13.52 2.38 -2.43
N VAL A 142 -14.42 2.54 -1.47
CA VAL A 142 -15.81 2.89 -1.71
C VAL A 142 -16.11 4.22 -1.07
N VAL A 143 -16.68 5.13 -1.85
CA VAL A 143 -17.23 6.41 -1.37
C VAL A 143 -18.74 6.30 -1.30
N SER A 144 -19.31 6.71 -0.17
CA SER A 144 -20.76 6.75 0.04
C SER A 144 -21.30 8.11 -0.36
N SER A 145 -22.46 8.14 -1.01
CA SER A 145 -23.16 9.40 -1.30
C SER A 145 -23.64 10.08 -0.02
N PHE A 146 -23.78 11.42 -0.05
CA PHE A 146 -24.43 12.28 0.95
C PHE A 146 -23.78 12.42 2.34
N ILE A 147 -22.86 11.54 2.73
CA ILE A 147 -22.28 11.56 4.09
C ILE A 147 -20.76 11.76 4.10
N GLY A 148 -20.14 11.87 2.92
CA GLY A 148 -18.69 12.05 2.82
C GLY A 148 -17.87 10.87 3.35
N MET A 149 -18.50 9.74 3.68
CA MET A 149 -17.80 8.59 4.23
C MET A 149 -17.03 7.84 3.13
N THR A 150 -15.81 7.42 3.46
CA THR A 150 -14.99 6.56 2.61
C THR A 150 -14.55 5.32 3.36
N ARG A 151 -14.66 4.15 2.72
CA ARG A 151 -14.17 2.88 3.24
C ARG A 151 -13.15 2.29 2.29
N THR A 152 -12.19 1.53 2.81
CA THR A 152 -11.37 0.66 1.97
C THR A 152 -11.42 -0.75 2.46
N GLY A 153 -10.99 -1.63 1.58
CA GLY A 153 -10.97 -3.05 1.83
C GLY A 153 -10.05 -3.79 0.88
N ILE A 154 -10.15 -5.11 0.95
CA ILE A 154 -9.66 -6.02 -0.08
C ILE A 154 -10.81 -6.28 -1.04
N TYR A 155 -10.52 -6.23 -2.34
CA TYR A 155 -11.48 -6.58 -3.37
C TYR A 155 -11.39 -8.07 -3.69
N THR A 156 -12.49 -8.81 -3.52
CA THR A 156 -12.47 -10.28 -3.59
C THR A 156 -12.84 -10.83 -4.96
N ASP A 157 -13.48 -10.02 -5.81
CA ASP A 157 -13.94 -10.49 -7.13
C ASP A 157 -12.80 -10.52 -8.16
N GLN A 158 -12.88 -11.52 -9.03
CA GLN A 158 -11.93 -11.70 -10.12
C GLN A 158 -12.34 -10.89 -11.34
N ASP A 159 -13.65 -10.74 -11.58
CA ASP A 159 -14.14 -9.90 -12.66
C ASP A 159 -13.99 -8.41 -12.31
N LEU A 160 -13.35 -7.67 -13.20
CA LEU A 160 -13.12 -6.24 -13.09
C LEU A 160 -13.94 -5.45 -14.12
N ASN A 161 -14.68 -6.13 -15.01
CA ASN A 161 -15.60 -5.48 -15.94
C ASN A 161 -16.79 -4.87 -15.20
N THR A 162 -17.28 -5.57 -14.17
CA THR A 162 -18.40 -5.14 -13.34
C THR A 162 -17.97 -4.90 -11.89
N VAL A 163 -17.43 -3.71 -11.61
CA VAL A 163 -17.01 -3.35 -10.26
C VAL A 163 -18.21 -3.10 -9.34
N SER A 164 -18.30 -3.82 -8.21
CA SER A 164 -19.32 -3.59 -7.17
C SER A 164 -18.73 -3.31 -5.80
N ALA A 165 -19.48 -2.56 -4.98
CA ALA A 165 -19.14 -2.30 -3.59
C ALA A 165 -19.23 -3.56 -2.70
N ASP A 166 -20.01 -4.56 -3.11
CA ASP A 166 -20.28 -5.77 -2.32
C ASP A 166 -19.04 -6.65 -2.15
N TYR A 167 -18.19 -6.68 -3.17
CA TYR A 167 -16.91 -7.40 -3.17
C TYR A 167 -15.79 -6.66 -2.43
N CYS A 168 -16.09 -5.49 -1.84
CA CYS A 168 -15.13 -4.73 -1.06
C CYS A 168 -15.25 -5.05 0.43
N GLN A 169 -14.41 -5.96 0.92
CA GLN A 169 -14.44 -6.42 2.30
C GLN A 169 -13.51 -5.59 3.19
N LYS A 170 -13.99 -5.15 4.36
CA LYS A 170 -13.20 -4.33 5.29
C LYS A 170 -11.88 -5.03 5.61
N THR A 171 -10.77 -4.30 5.50
CA THR A 171 -9.52 -4.75 6.09
C THR A 171 -9.59 -4.50 7.58
N ASN A 172 -9.61 -5.56 8.39
CA ASN A 172 -9.32 -5.47 9.81
C ASN A 172 -7.86 -5.05 9.95
N VAL A 173 -7.63 -3.74 9.96
CA VAL A 173 -6.37 -3.19 10.45
C VAL A 173 -6.60 -3.02 11.95
N GLY A 174 -6.25 -4.06 12.70
CA GLY A 174 -6.10 -4.00 14.15
C GLY A 174 -4.77 -3.36 14.51
#